data_AF-A0A374ULW5-F1
#
_entry.id   AF-A0A374ULW5-F1
#
_cell.length_a   1.000
_cell.length_b   1.000
_cell.length_c   1.000
_cell.angle_alpha   90.00
_cell.angle_beta   90.00
_cell.angle_gamma   90.00
#
_symmetry.space_group_name_H-M   'P 1'
#
loop_
_entity.id
_entity.type
_entity.pdbx_description
1 polymer ?
#
loop_
_entity_poly.entity_id
_entity_poly.type
_entity_poly.pdbx_seq_one_letter_code
_entity_poly.pdbx_strand_id
1 'polypeptide(L)' 'MNNYLEWSKEYRTEADRMLSVIDKYKKMLKTKGFVNKKEIYERIGKYRGYYLECLDIANLLEARYKGVM' A
#
# COMPACT_ATOMS: atom_id res chain seq x y z
N MET A 1 18.28 -0.37 20.83
CA MET A 1 16.97 0.32 20.86
C MET A 1 16.07 -0.38 19.85
N ASN A 2 14.91 -0.90 20.25
CA ASN A 2 13.99 -1.55 19.29
C ASN A 2 13.31 -0.47 18.44
N ASN A 3 13.53 -0.51 17.13
CA ASN A 3 13.14 0.58 16.24
C ASN A 3 11.73 0.42 15.63
N TYR A 4 10.84 -0.26 16.34
CA TYR A 4 9.51 -0.63 15.85
C TYR A 4 8.66 0.57 15.42
N LEU A 5 8.78 1.70 16.11
CA LEU A 5 8.04 2.91 15.75
C LEU A 5 8.54 3.52 14.43
N GLU A 6 9.85 3.55 14.19
CA GLU A 6 10.40 4.05 12.92
C GLU A 6 10.03 3.10 11.78
N TRP A 7 10.20 1.79 11.96
CA TRP A 7 9.80 0.80 10.95
C TRP A 7 8.31 0.88 10.64
N SER A 8 7.45 1.09 11.64
CA SER A 8 6.00 1.29 11.42
C SER A 8 5.73 2.49 10.50
N LYS A 9 6.42 3.61 10.71
CA LYS A 9 6.30 4.81 9.86
C LYS A 9 6.81 4.56 8.44
N GLU A 10 7.89 3.79 8.28
CA GLU A 10 8.40 3.41 6.96
C GLU A 10 7.38 2.58 6.17
N TYR A 11 6.76 1.58 6.81
CA TYR A 11 5.72 0.77 6.17
C TYR A 11 4.45 1.58 5.86
N ARG A 12 4.07 2.56 6.70
CA ARG A 12 2.99 3.51 6.36
C ARG A 12 3.34 4.36 5.13
N THR A 13 4.58 4.85 5.06
CA THR A 13 5.07 5.61 3.89
C THR A 13 5.05 4.77 2.63
N GLU A 14 5.43 3.49 2.72
CA GLU A 14 5.36 2.57 1.59
C GLU A 14 3.92 2.26 1.18
N ALA A 15 3.00 2.12 2.15
CA ALA A 15 1.57 1.99 1.88
C ALA A 15 1.02 3.21 1.10
N ASP A 16 1.42 4.43 1.45
CA ASP A 16 1.05 5.64 0.71
C ASP A 16 1.60 5.65 -0.73
N ARG A 17 2.81 5.11 -0.96
CA ARG A 17 3.35 4.91 -2.30
C ARG A 17 2.49 3.92 -3.10
N MET A 18 2.06 2.81 -2.50
CA MET A 18 1.17 1.85 -3.14
C MET A 18 -0.17 2.50 -3.52
N LEU A 19 -0.75 3.34 -2.66
CA LEU A 19 -1.96 4.09 -2.97
C LEU A 19 -1.76 5.04 -4.16
N SER A 20 -0.64 5.75 -4.21
CA SER A 20 -0.31 6.63 -5.34
C SER A 20 -0.25 5.86 -6.67
N VAL A 21 0.33 4.67 -6.65
CA VAL A 21 0.38 3.78 -7.83
C VAL A 21 -1.02 3.31 -8.24
N ILE A 22 -1.86 2.92 -7.27
CA ILE A 22 -3.26 2.55 -7.53
C ILE A 22 -4.04 3.71 -8.14
N ASP A 23 -3.86 4.93 -7.64
CA ASP A 23 -4.52 6.12 -8.17
C ASP A 23 -4.11 6.41 -9.63
N LYS A 24 -2.82 6.26 -9.96
CA LYS A 24 -2.33 6.36 -11.34
C LYS A 24 -3.05 5.36 -12.26
N TYR A 25 -3.16 4.10 -11.87
CA TYR A 25 -3.88 3.09 -12.66
C TYR A 25 -5.38 3.39 -12.77
N LYS A 26 -6.02 3.86 -11.69
CA LYS A 26 -7.43 4.30 -11.73
C LYS A 26 -7.64 5.50 -12.66
N LYS A 27 -6.68 6.42 -12.74
CA LYS A 27 -6.70 7.53 -13.71
C LYS A 27 -6.56 7.02 -15.14
N MET A 28 -5.66 6.07 -15.39
CA MET A 28 -5.53 5.43 -16.71
C MET A 28 -6.83 4.77 -17.19
N LEU A 29 -7.63 4.18 -16.29
CA LEU A 29 -8.95 3.63 -16.63
C LEU A 29 -9.97 4.70 -17.06
N LYS A 30 -9.82 5.94 -16.60
CA LYS A 30 -10.71 7.06 -16.93
C LYS A 30 -10.30 7.77 -18.22
N THR A 31 -9.05 7.63 -18.65
CA THR A 31 -8.56 8.21 -19.90
C THR A 31 -9.25 7.55 -21.09
N LYS A 32 -9.79 8.36 -22.02
CA LYS A 32 -10.36 7.85 -23.27
C LYS A 32 -9.22 7.32 -24.16
N GLY A 33 -9.14 6.00 -24.31
CA GLY A 33 -8.15 5.32 -25.16
C GLY A 33 -8.31 3.80 -25.14
N PHE A 34 -7.65 3.13 -26.08
CA PHE A 34 -7.53 1.66 -26.10
C PHE A 34 -6.51 1.23 -25.04
N VAL A 35 -6.96 1.14 -23.80
CA VAL A 35 -6.18 0.56 -22.70
C VAL A 35 -6.68 -0.84 -22.39
N ASN A 36 -5.75 -1.77 -22.13
CA ASN A 36 -6.10 -3.11 -21.67
C ASN A 36 -6.63 -3.04 -20.23
N LYS A 37 -7.95 -2.87 -20.08
CA LYS A 37 -8.61 -2.70 -18.78
C LYS A 37 -8.36 -3.90 -17.86
N LYS A 38 -8.35 -5.12 -18.40
CA LYS A 38 -8.12 -6.34 -17.62
C LYS A 38 -6.77 -6.30 -16.91
N GLU A 39 -5.71 -6.00 -17.67
CA GLU A 39 -4.35 -5.88 -17.12
C GLU A 39 -4.26 -4.77 -16.07
N ILE A 40 -4.91 -3.62 -16.30
CA ILE A 40 -4.91 -2.52 -15.32
C ILE A 40 -5.63 -2.94 -14.02
N TYR A 41 -6.76 -3.63 -14.10
CA TYR A 41 -7.45 -4.15 -12.92
C TYR A 41 -6.61 -5.19 -12.16
N GLU A 42 -5.91 -6.08 -12.87
CA GLU A 42 -4.99 -7.05 -12.25
C GLU A 42 -3.86 -6.33 -11.49
N ARG A 43 -3.26 -5.31 -12.10
CA ARG A 43 -2.24 -4.47 -11.45
C ARG A 43 -2.79 -3.76 -10.22
N ILE A 44 -3.97 -3.15 -10.31
CA ILE A 44 -4.65 -2.50 -9.17
C ILE A 44 -4.85 -3.51 -8.03
N GLY A 45 -5.31 -4.72 -8.33
CA GLY A 45 -5.50 -5.78 -7.34
C GLY A 45 -4.20 -6.14 -6.62
N LYS A 46 -3.11 -6.32 -7.38
CA LYS A 46 -1.78 -6.63 -6.85
C LYS A 46 -1.25 -5.54 -5.91
N TYR A 47 -1.30 -4.28 -6.35
CA TYR A 47 -0.87 -3.15 -5.52
C TYR A 47 -1.77 -2.93 -4.29
N ARG A 48 -3.05 -3.28 -4.38
CA ARG A 48 -3.95 -3.27 -3.21
C ARG A 48 -3.56 -4.33 -2.19
N GLY A 49 -3.11 -5.51 -2.63
CA GLY A 49 -2.53 -6.52 -1.76
C GLY A 49 -1.33 -5.97 -0.98
N TYR A 50 -0.34 -5.42 -1.70
CA TYR A 50 0.84 -4.82 -1.09
C TYR A 50 0.53 -3.69 -0.12
N TYR A 51 -0.44 -2.84 -0.45
CA TYR A 51 -0.91 -1.79 0.44
C TYR A 51 -1.42 -2.35 1.78
N LEU A 52 -2.25 -3.39 1.73
CA LEU A 52 -2.81 -4.02 2.93
C LEU A 52 -1.72 -4.70 3.76
N GLU A 53 -0.80 -5.43 3.12
CA GLU A 53 0.34 -6.05 3.80
C GLU A 53 1.22 -5.01 4.50
N CYS A 54 1.49 -3.87 3.85
CA CYS A 54 2.24 -2.77 4.48
C CYS A 54 1.52 -2.20 5.70
N LEU A 55 0.19 -2.02 5.62
CA LEU A 55 -0.60 -1.55 6.77
C LEU A 55 -0.61 -2.55 7.92
N ASP A 56 -0.78 -3.84 7.63
CA ASP A 56 -0.79 -4.88 8.66
C ASP A 56 0.56 -4.92 9.39
N ILE A 57 1.68 -4.88 8.66
CA ILE A 57 3.02 -4.83 9.25
C ILE A 57 3.21 -3.54 10.08
N ALA A 58 2.81 -2.38 9.55
CA ALA A 58 2.91 -1.13 10.29
C ALA A 58 2.14 -1.16 11.61
N ASN A 59 0.92 -1.71 11.59
CA ASN A 59 0.08 -1.87 12.77
C ASN A 59 0.68 -2.85 13.78
N LEU A 60 1.23 -3.98 13.32
CA LEU A 60 1.91 -4.95 14.17
C LEU A 60 3.12 -4.32 14.87
N LEU A 61 3.94 -3.58 14.14
CA LEU A 61 5.11 -2.88 14.68
C LEU A 61 4.70 -1.81 15.71
N GLU A 62 3.65 -1.06 15.42
CA GLU A 62 3.12 -0.04 16.34
C GLU A 62 2.53 -0.66 17.61
N ALA A 63 1.81 -1.79 17.48
CA ALA A 63 1.27 -2.55 18.61
C ALA A 63 2.39 -3.07 19.52
N ARG A 64 3.46 -3.62 18.93
CA ARG A 64 4.66 -4.06 19.66
C ARG A 64 5.35 -2.90 20.37
N TYR A 65 5.47 -1.74 19.71
CA TYR A 65 6.04 -0.54 20.33
C TYR A 65 5.22 -0.08 21.55
N LYS A 66 3.88 -0.12 21.45
CA LYS A 66 2.95 0.27 22.53
C LYS A 66 2.82 -0.78 23.64
N GLY A 67 3.40 -1.98 23.48
CA GLY A 67 3.30 -3.07 24.45
C GLY A 67 1.90 -3.68 24.57
N VAL A 68 1.07 -3.53 23.53
CA VAL A 68 -0.31 -4.07 23.48
C VAL A 68 -0.40 -5.43 22.78
N MET A 69 0.74 -6.06 22.50
CA MET A 69 0.86 -7.36 21.84
C MET A 69 2.06 -8.16 22.36
#